data_AF-A0A1Y3ALK5-F1
#
_entry.id   AF-A0A1Y3ALK5-F1
#
_cell.length_a   1.000
_cell.length_b   1.000
_cell.length_c   1.000
_cell.angle_alpha   90.00
_cell.angle_beta   90.00
_cell.angle_gamma   90.00
#
_symmetry.space_group_name_H-M   'P 1'
#
loop_
_entity.id
_entity.type
_entity.pdbx_description
1 polymer ?
#
loop_
_entity_poly.entity_id
_entity_poly.type
_entity_poly.pdbx_seq_one_letter_code
_entity_poly.pdbx_strand_id
1 'polypeptide(L)'
;MWHVYNILQEGDQIRASTLRKVITESATGSTGANKIRTTLTIRIESIDYDFDACMLRVKGKNVQENQYVKLGQYHTIDIELNRKFTLSKEEWDSYSLERMEMACDPTKNADLAAIIMNEGIANVCLITDSMTLVRSKIDVHIPRKRKGHCDQHEKGLQKFYDQIIQAIIRHVNFDGTV
;
A
#
# COMPACT_ATOMS: atom_id res chain seq x y z
N MET A 1 -3.14 -1.65 -0.61
CA MET A 1 -4.31 -1.83 0.26
C MET A 1 -5.49 -2.47 -0.48
N TRP A 2 -5.77 -2.04 -1.72
CA TRP A 2 -6.78 -2.67 -2.59
C TRP A 2 -6.66 -4.20 -2.75
N HIS A 3 -5.46 -4.74 -2.96
CA HIS A 3 -5.30 -6.21 -3.04
C HIS A 3 -5.72 -6.90 -1.75
N VAL A 4 -5.33 -6.36 -0.59
CA VAL A 4 -5.72 -6.90 0.73
C VAL A 4 -7.23 -6.86 0.92
N TYR A 5 -7.88 -5.77 0.50
CA TYR A 5 -9.35 -5.66 0.53
C TYR A 5 -10.05 -6.79 -0.23
N ASN A 6 -9.53 -7.17 -1.40
CA ASN A 6 -10.11 -8.24 -2.21
C ASN A 6 -9.78 -9.65 -1.71
N ILE A 7 -8.71 -9.81 -0.92
CA ILE A 7 -8.30 -11.11 -0.38
C ILE A 7 -9.06 -11.41 0.92
N LEU A 8 -9.34 -10.40 1.74
CA LEU A 8 -10.06 -10.57 3.00
C LEU A 8 -11.53 -10.92 2.75
N GLN A 9 -12.03 -11.93 3.47
CA GLN A 9 -13.44 -12.33 3.42
C GLN A 9 -14.02 -12.43 4.84
N GLU A 10 -15.34 -12.31 4.94
CA GLU A 10 -16.06 -12.57 6.19
C GLU A 10 -15.89 -14.04 6.59
N GLY A 11 -15.67 -14.30 7.88
CA GLY A 11 -15.38 -15.63 8.41
C GLY A 11 -13.90 -15.95 8.56
N ASP A 12 -13.02 -15.30 7.80
CA ASP A 12 -11.56 -15.46 7.92
C ASP A 12 -11.04 -14.97 9.27
N GLN A 13 -9.83 -15.38 9.63
CA GLN A 13 -9.15 -14.89 10.84
C GLN A 13 -7.97 -13.98 10.48
N ILE A 14 -7.94 -12.80 11.06
CA ILE A 14 -6.82 -11.88 10.93
C ILE A 14 -6.16 -11.63 12.27
N ARG A 15 -4.82 -11.72 12.29
CA ARG A 15 -3.98 -11.42 13.43
C ARG A 15 -3.12 -10.20 13.14
N ALA A 16 -3.28 -9.14 13.92
CA ALA A 16 -2.50 -7.92 13.76
C ALA A 16 -2.31 -7.17 15.09
N SER A 17 -1.33 -6.27 15.11
CA SER A 17 -1.08 -5.40 16.25
C SER A 17 -2.02 -4.19 16.22
N THR A 18 -2.75 -3.97 17.31
CA THR A 18 -3.72 -2.89 17.49
C THR A 18 -3.49 -2.18 18.82
N LEU A 19 -3.99 -0.95 18.92
CA LEU A 19 -4.06 -0.22 20.19
C LEU A 19 -5.43 -0.45 20.82
N ARG A 20 -5.44 -0.71 22.13
CA ARG A 20 -6.67 -0.85 22.92
C ARG A 20 -6.59 0.07 24.14
N LYS A 21 -7.64 0.87 24.34
CA LYS A 21 -7.83 1.60 25.60
C LYS A 21 -8.33 0.61 26.65
N VAL A 22 -7.53 0.38 27.68
CA VAL A 22 -7.84 -0.45 28.83
C VAL A 22 -8.15 0.47 30.00
N ILE A 23 -9.32 0.28 30.60
CA ILE A 23 -9.74 0.99 31.79
C ILE A 23 -9.40 0.09 32.97
N THR A 24 -8.61 0.60 33.90
CA THR A 24 -8.22 -0.10 35.13
C THR A 24 -8.82 0.66 36.31
N GLU A 25 -9.58 -0.04 37.14
CA GLU A 25 -10.07 0.49 38.42
C GLU A 25 -9.09 0.17 39.53
N SER A 26 -8.67 1.19 40.27
CA SER A 26 -7.83 1.04 41.45
C SER A 26 -8.67 0.63 42.67
N ALA A 27 -8.01 0.07 43.68
CA ALA A 27 -8.68 -0.31 44.95
C ALA A 27 -9.33 0.88 45.68
N THR A 28 -8.95 2.12 45.35
CA THR A 28 -9.54 3.36 45.89
C THR A 28 -10.71 3.89 45.04
N GLY A 29 -11.15 3.15 44.02
CA GLY A 29 -12.28 3.50 43.16
C GLY A 29 -11.96 4.52 42.07
N SER A 30 -10.68 4.89 41.87
CA SER A 30 -10.28 5.76 40.76
C SER A 30 -10.06 4.96 39.48
N THR A 31 -10.66 5.42 38.37
CA THR A 31 -10.49 4.82 37.05
C THR A 31 -9.31 5.46 36.31
N GLY A 32 -8.30 4.65 35.96
CA GLY A 32 -7.24 5.02 35.04
C GLY A 32 -7.52 4.48 33.63
N ALA A 33 -7.10 5.20 32.59
CA ALA A 33 -7.22 4.73 31.21
C ALA A 33 -5.87 4.74 30.50
N ASN A 34 -5.39 3.56 30.12
CA ASN A 34 -4.12 3.38 29.41
C ASN A 34 -4.37 2.83 28.01
N LYS A 35 -3.64 3.35 27.01
CA LYS A 35 -3.63 2.77 25.66
C LYS A 35 -2.50 1.75 25.59
N ILE A 36 -2.85 0.49 25.40
CA ILE A 36 -1.90 -0.63 25.36
C ILE A 36 -1.87 -1.19 23.94
N ARG A 37 -0.66 -1.44 23.43
CA ARG A 37 -0.47 -2.15 22.16
C ARG A 37 -0.58 -3.64 22.42
N THR A 38 -1.50 -4.30 21.74
CA THR A 38 -1.70 -5.75 21.86
C THR A 38 -1.87 -6.37 20.47
N THR A 39 -1.57 -7.65 20.36
CA THR A 39 -1.82 -8.41 19.13
C THR A 39 -3.09 -9.20 19.32
N LEU A 40 -4.10 -8.94 18.48
CA LEU A 40 -5.38 -9.63 18.53
C LEU A 40 -5.57 -10.47 17.29
N THR A 41 -6.24 -11.60 17.48
CA THR A 41 -6.70 -12.47 16.39
C THR A 41 -8.21 -12.38 16.38
N ILE A 42 -8.78 -11.76 15.35
CA ILE A 42 -10.23 -11.59 15.20
C ILE A 42 -10.75 -12.43 14.04
N ARG A 43 -11.95 -12.97 14.19
CA ARG A 43 -12.75 -13.49 13.08
C ARG A 43 -13.49 -12.33 12.43
N ILE A 44 -13.28 -12.16 11.14
CA ILE A 44 -13.79 -11.05 10.34
C ILE A 44 -15.31 -11.15 10.22
N GLU A 45 -16.01 -10.05 10.49
CA GLU A 45 -17.46 -9.92 10.27
C GLU A 45 -17.81 -8.76 9.33
N SER A 46 -16.99 -7.71 9.26
CA SER A 46 -17.16 -6.67 8.25
C SER A 46 -15.82 -6.05 7.88
N ILE A 47 -15.71 -5.62 6.63
CA ILE A 47 -14.51 -4.99 6.07
C ILE A 47 -14.91 -3.67 5.42
N ASP A 48 -14.37 -2.57 5.92
CA ASP A 48 -14.61 -1.24 5.39
C ASP A 48 -13.30 -0.70 4.80
N TYR A 49 -13.37 -0.20 3.56
CA TYR A 49 -12.23 0.45 2.90
C TYR A 49 -12.44 1.96 2.84
N ASP A 50 -11.49 2.70 3.40
CA ASP A 50 -11.44 4.16 3.33
C ASP A 50 -10.53 4.56 2.16
N PHE A 51 -11.14 5.02 1.06
CA PHE A 51 -10.44 5.39 -0.16
C PHE A 51 -9.52 6.61 0.05
N ASP A 52 -9.95 7.58 0.84
CA ASP A 52 -9.20 8.83 1.07
C ASP A 52 -8.00 8.58 1.99
N ALA A 53 -8.20 7.81 3.06
CA ALA A 53 -7.12 7.47 4.01
C ALA A 53 -6.25 6.29 3.54
N CYS A 54 -6.63 5.60 2.46
CA CYS A 54 -5.99 4.36 2.00
C CYS A 54 -5.84 3.31 3.12
N MET A 55 -6.85 3.22 3.99
CA MET A 55 -6.83 2.41 5.20
C MET A 55 -7.98 1.40 5.18
N LEU A 56 -7.72 0.21 5.69
CA LEU A 56 -8.70 -0.87 5.71
C LEU A 56 -9.07 -1.18 7.15
N ARG A 57 -10.34 -1.05 7.50
CA ARG A 57 -10.85 -1.33 8.84
C ARG A 57 -11.55 -2.69 8.84
N VAL A 58 -11.03 -3.60 9.65
CA VAL A 58 -11.58 -4.95 9.79
C VAL A 58 -12.25 -5.06 11.14
N LYS A 59 -13.56 -5.24 11.15
CA LYS A 59 -14.33 -5.48 12.38
C LYS A 59 -14.56 -6.96 12.56
N GLY A 60 -14.43 -7.42 13.80
CA GLY A 60 -14.61 -8.83 14.11
C GLY A 60 -14.67 -9.14 15.59
N LYS A 61 -14.83 -10.41 15.90
CA LYS A 61 -14.81 -10.94 17.27
C LYS A 61 -13.47 -11.58 17.57
N ASN A 62 -12.94 -11.33 18.76
CA ASN A 62 -11.71 -11.95 19.22
C ASN A 62 -11.90 -13.47 19.39
N VAL A 63 -11.05 -14.27 18.73
CA VAL A 63 -11.11 -15.75 18.77
C VAL A 63 -10.04 -16.37 19.67
N GLN A 64 -9.06 -15.59 20.11
CA GLN A 64 -7.99 -16.06 20.99
C GLN A 64 -8.00 -15.31 22.32
N GLU A 65 -7.72 -16.00 23.42
CA GLU A 65 -7.62 -15.34 24.72
C GLU A 65 -6.50 -14.30 24.72
N ASN A 66 -6.79 -13.13 25.29
CA ASN A 66 -5.83 -12.04 25.44
C ASN A 66 -5.98 -11.42 26.82
N GLN A 67 -4.88 -10.91 27.37
CA GLN A 67 -4.85 -10.30 28.70
C GLN A 67 -5.76 -9.07 28.83
N TYR A 68 -6.05 -8.39 27.71
CA TYR A 68 -6.81 -7.13 27.70
C TYR A 68 -8.15 -7.20 26.97
N VAL A 69 -8.42 -8.28 26.24
CA VAL A 69 -9.63 -8.44 25.42
C VAL A 69 -10.18 -9.84 25.64
N LYS A 70 -11.43 -9.91 26.10
CA LYS A 70 -12.09 -11.18 26.37
C LYS A 70 -12.38 -11.93 25.07
N LEU A 71 -12.50 -13.25 25.18
CA LEU A 71 -12.92 -14.09 24.05
C LEU A 71 -14.34 -13.71 23.61
N GLY A 72 -14.57 -13.64 22.30
CA GLY A 72 -15.83 -13.20 21.70
C GLY A 72 -16.11 -11.69 21.75
N GLN A 73 -15.24 -10.89 22.38
CA GLN A 73 -15.40 -9.44 22.40
C GLN A 73 -15.11 -8.82 21.03
N TYR A 74 -15.94 -7.87 20.62
CA TYR A 74 -15.74 -7.13 19.38
C TYR A 74 -14.52 -6.21 19.44
N HIS A 75 -13.78 -6.19 18.35
CA HIS A 75 -12.69 -5.24 18.14
C HIS A 75 -12.58 -4.90 16.65
N THR A 76 -12.10 -3.69 16.36
CA THR A 76 -11.80 -3.24 14.99
C THR A 76 -10.30 -3.06 14.84
N ILE A 77 -9.72 -3.72 13.86
CA ILE A 77 -8.30 -3.62 13.51
C ILE A 77 -8.17 -2.74 12.27
N ASP A 78 -7.40 -1.68 12.39
CA ASP A 78 -7.02 -0.84 11.25
C ASP A 78 -5.73 -1.40 10.63
N ILE A 79 -5.82 -1.88 9.40
CA ILE A 79 -4.67 -2.29 8.60
C ILE A 79 -4.07 -1.04 7.96
N GLU A 80 -2.85 -0.72 8.38
CA GLU A 80 -2.07 0.41 7.87
C GLU A 80 -0.95 -0.09 6.94
N LEU A 81 -0.45 0.81 6.09
CA LEU A 81 0.75 0.56 5.29
C LEU A 81 1.96 0.27 6.20
N ASN A 82 2.85 -0.60 5.75
CA ASN A 82 4.08 -1.00 6.45
C ASN A 82 3.88 -1.67 7.82
N ARG A 83 2.65 -2.07 8.19
CA ARG A 83 2.41 -2.93 9.35
C ARG A 83 2.18 -4.36 8.91
N LYS A 84 2.85 -5.28 9.59
CA LYS A 84 2.68 -6.72 9.36
C LYS A 84 1.35 -7.17 9.97
N PHE A 85 0.62 -7.97 9.21
CA PHE A 85 -0.54 -8.73 9.67
C PHE A 85 -0.42 -10.17 9.17
N THR A 86 -1.17 -11.07 9.78
CA THR A 86 -1.27 -12.47 9.35
C THR A 86 -2.74 -12.76 9.05
N LEU A 87 -3.01 -13.25 7.85
CA LEU A 87 -4.32 -13.73 7.45
C LEU A 87 -4.33 -15.26 7.49
N SER A 88 -5.37 -15.83 8.07
CA SER A 88 -5.63 -17.27 8.10
C SER A 88 -7.02 -17.51 7.50
N LYS A 89 -7.05 -18.21 6.37
CA LYS A 89 -8.26 -18.70 5.72
C LYS A 89 -8.43 -20.19 5.98
N GLU A 90 -9.66 -20.68 5.91
CA GLU A 90 -9.92 -22.12 5.91
C GLU A 90 -9.45 -22.77 4.61
N GLU A 91 -9.68 -22.09 3.48
CA GLU A 91 -9.22 -22.49 2.16
C GLU A 91 -8.62 -21.29 1.42
N TRP A 92 -7.50 -21.51 0.74
CA TRP A 92 -6.92 -20.53 -0.19
C TRP A 92 -7.29 -20.92 -1.60
N ASP A 93 -8.18 -20.16 -2.21
CA ASP A 93 -8.57 -20.33 -3.60
C ASP A 93 -7.48 -19.81 -4.56
N SER A 94 -7.54 -20.28 -5.81
CA SER A 94 -6.60 -19.86 -6.86
C SER A 94 -6.66 -18.35 -7.09
N TYR A 95 -7.84 -17.74 -6.96
CA TYR A 95 -8.02 -16.29 -7.09
C TYR A 95 -7.26 -15.52 -5.99
N SER A 96 -7.35 -15.91 -4.71
CA SER A 96 -6.60 -15.23 -3.65
C SER A 96 -5.08 -15.37 -3.84
N LEU A 97 -4.61 -16.53 -4.29
CA LEU A 97 -3.19 -16.78 -4.57
C LEU A 97 -2.69 -15.90 -5.72
N GLU A 98 -3.39 -15.90 -6.85
CA GLU A 98 -3.07 -15.08 -8.01
C GLU A 98 -3.07 -13.59 -7.64
N ARG A 99 -4.05 -13.12 -6.86
CA ARG A 99 -4.10 -11.74 -6.38
C ARG A 99 -2.94 -11.39 -5.45
N MET A 100 -2.45 -12.33 -4.64
CA MET A 100 -1.26 -12.13 -3.81
C MET A 100 0.01 -12.04 -4.67
N GLU A 101 0.14 -12.88 -5.69
CA GLU A 101 1.24 -12.79 -6.65
C GLU A 101 1.23 -11.45 -7.39
N MET A 102 0.05 -11.01 -7.84
CA MET A 102 -0.13 -9.69 -8.47
C MET A 102 0.29 -8.54 -7.56
N ALA A 103 -0.05 -8.63 -6.27
CA ALA A 103 0.31 -7.62 -5.28
C ALA A 103 1.81 -7.59 -4.96
N CYS A 104 2.49 -8.73 -5.08
CA CYS A 104 3.91 -8.86 -4.77
C CYS A 104 4.80 -8.31 -5.89
N ASP A 105 4.40 -8.50 -7.16
CA ASP A 105 5.14 -8.03 -8.33
C ASP A 105 4.34 -7.04 -9.19
N PRO A 106 4.34 -5.75 -8.85
CA PRO A 106 3.65 -4.72 -9.61
C PRO A 106 4.35 -4.32 -10.92
N THR A 107 5.50 -4.92 -11.28
CA THR A 107 6.15 -4.67 -12.58
C THR A 107 5.70 -5.64 -13.66
N LYS A 108 5.32 -6.86 -13.28
CA LYS A 108 4.76 -7.87 -14.20
C LYS A 108 3.33 -7.59 -14.65
N ASN A 109 2.54 -6.93 -13.79
CA ASN A 109 1.10 -6.72 -14.00
C ASN A 109 0.77 -5.27 -14.35
N ALA A 110 1.70 -4.56 -14.99
CA ALA A 110 1.44 -3.20 -15.47
C ALA A 110 0.87 -3.27 -16.89
N ASP A 111 -0.39 -2.87 -17.04
CA ASP A 111 -1.09 -2.89 -18.33
C ASP A 111 -0.61 -1.78 -19.26
N LEU A 112 -0.22 -0.63 -18.68
CA LEU A 112 0.18 0.54 -19.44
C LEU A 112 1.30 1.31 -18.74
N ALA A 113 2.40 1.54 -19.45
CA ALA A 113 3.40 2.53 -19.05
C ALA A 113 3.04 3.88 -19.68
N ALA A 114 2.90 4.91 -18.86
CA ALA A 114 2.64 6.29 -19.29
C ALA A 114 3.77 7.21 -18.85
N ILE A 115 4.21 8.09 -19.74
CA ILE A 115 5.31 9.02 -19.46
C ILE A 115 4.78 10.42 -19.69
N ILE A 116 4.68 11.19 -18.60
CA ILE A 116 4.24 12.58 -18.63
C ILE A 116 5.49 13.45 -18.61
N MET A 117 5.70 14.24 -19.65
CA MET A 117 6.92 15.04 -19.82
C MET A 117 6.57 16.51 -20.02
N ASN A 118 7.26 17.36 -19.26
CA ASN A 118 7.39 18.79 -19.47
C ASN A 118 8.88 19.14 -19.59
N GLU A 119 9.20 20.36 -20.02
CA GLU A 119 10.59 20.82 -20.05
C GLU A 119 11.20 20.78 -18.63
N GLY A 120 12.12 19.85 -18.42
CA GLY A 120 12.84 19.67 -17.16
C GLY A 120 12.17 18.75 -16.14
N ILE A 121 10.94 18.30 -16.35
CA ILE A 121 10.27 17.36 -15.43
C ILE A 121 9.63 16.23 -16.22
N ALA A 122 9.96 14.98 -15.87
CA ALA A 122 9.29 13.81 -16.41
C ALA A 122 8.86 12.87 -15.28
N ASN A 123 7.64 12.34 -15.38
CA ASN A 123 7.13 11.31 -14.50
C ASN A 123 6.89 10.04 -15.33
N VAL A 124 7.59 8.98 -14.96
CA VAL A 124 7.36 7.63 -15.50
C VAL A 124 6.37 6.94 -14.59
N CYS A 125 5.17 6.70 -15.11
CA CYS A 125 4.07 6.07 -14.41
C CYS A 125 3.82 4.67 -14.98
N LEU A 126 3.62 3.71 -14.09
CA LEU A 126 3.04 2.41 -14.43
C LEU A 126 1.60 2.41 -13.95
N ILE A 127 0.69 2.18 -14.88
CA ILE A 127 -0.73 2.05 -14.62
C ILE A 127 -1.00 0.55 -14.59
N THR A 128 -1.40 0.07 -13.41
CA THR A 128 -1.94 -1.28 -13.23
C THR A 128 -3.46 -1.17 -13.11
N ASP A 129 -4.17 -2.27 -13.33
CA ASP A 129 -5.62 -2.40 -13.10
C ASP A 129 -6.10 -1.82 -11.75
N SER A 130 -5.26 -1.92 -10.72
CA SER A 130 -5.62 -1.54 -9.35
C SER A 130 -5.11 -0.17 -8.90
N MET A 131 -4.03 0.36 -9.49
CA MET A 131 -3.46 1.65 -9.10
C MET A 131 -2.50 2.24 -10.13
N THR A 132 -2.36 3.57 -10.10
CA THR A 132 -1.28 4.27 -10.83
C THR A 132 -0.07 4.46 -9.91
N LEU A 133 1.07 3.92 -10.31
CA LEU A 133 2.34 4.02 -9.60
C LEU A 133 3.31 4.95 -10.34
N VAL A 134 3.77 6.02 -9.69
CA VAL A 134 4.89 6.82 -10.19
C VAL A 134 6.19 6.13 -9.81
N ARG A 135 6.91 5.59 -10.80
CA ARG A 135 8.16 4.81 -10.59
C ARG A 135 9.40 5.67 -10.56
N SER A 136 9.44 6.68 -11.41
CA SER A 136 10.56 7.61 -11.49
C SER A 136 10.05 9.01 -11.73
N LYS A 137 10.56 9.94 -10.93
CA LYS A 137 10.41 11.37 -11.16
C LYS A 137 11.79 11.91 -11.51
N ILE A 138 11.92 12.39 -12.74
CA ILE A 138 13.13 13.00 -13.27
C ILE A 138 12.91 14.51 -13.21
N ASP A 139 13.78 15.20 -12.50
CA ASP A 139 13.76 16.65 -12.35
C ASP A 139 15.15 17.18 -12.71
N VAL A 140 15.23 17.87 -13.85
CA VAL A 140 16.47 18.38 -14.44
C VAL A 140 16.26 19.83 -14.84
N HIS A 141 17.10 20.72 -14.34
CA HIS A 141 17.08 22.12 -14.75
C HIS A 141 17.63 22.28 -16.17
N ILE A 142 16.74 22.52 -17.14
CA ILE A 142 17.11 22.80 -18.53
C ILE A 142 17.33 24.32 -18.71
N PRO A 143 18.53 24.77 -19.14
CA PRO A 143 18.80 26.18 -19.38
C PRO A 143 17.88 26.75 -20.46
N ARG A 144 17.30 27.94 -20.24
CA ARG A 144 16.48 28.62 -21.26
C ARG A 144 17.32 29.00 -22.49
N LYS A 145 16.72 28.95 -23.67
CA LYS A 145 17.34 29.42 -24.92
C LYS A 145 17.74 30.89 -24.79
N ARG A 146 19.02 31.21 -25.04
CA ARG A 146 19.54 32.58 -25.14
C ARG A 146 20.07 32.82 -26.54
N LYS A 147 19.91 34.05 -27.05
CA LYS A 147 20.36 34.43 -28.40
C LYS A 147 21.88 34.26 -28.49
N GLY A 148 22.34 33.36 -29.35
CA GLY A 148 23.76 33.06 -29.56
C GLY A 148 24.35 31.88 -28.78
N HIS A 149 23.64 31.30 -27.79
CA HIS A 149 24.10 30.13 -27.01
C HIS A 149 22.97 29.09 -26.87
N CYS A 150 22.68 28.38 -27.96
CA CYS A 150 21.68 27.31 -28.00
C CYS A 150 22.25 25.94 -27.59
N ASP A 151 23.57 25.75 -27.70
CA ASP A 151 24.25 24.47 -27.48
C ASP A 151 24.07 23.92 -26.05
N GLN A 152 24.00 24.80 -25.06
CA GLN A 152 23.80 24.38 -23.66
C GLN A 152 22.39 23.87 -23.40
N HIS A 153 21.39 24.44 -24.09
CA HIS A 153 20.01 24.01 -24.01
C HIS A 153 19.84 22.64 -24.68
N GLU A 154 20.44 22.45 -25.85
CA GLU A 154 20.39 21.18 -26.59
C GLU A 154 21.10 20.05 -25.83
N LYS A 155 22.29 20.31 -25.26
CA LYS A 155 22.98 19.35 -24.38
C LYS A 155 22.19 19.03 -23.11
N GLY A 156 21.45 19.99 -22.57
CA GLY A 156 20.56 19.80 -21.43
C GLY A 156 19.38 18.88 -21.77
N LEU A 157 18.75 19.08 -22.93
CA LEU A 157 17.68 18.24 -23.43
C LEU A 157 18.16 16.81 -23.73
N GLN A 158 19.32 16.65 -24.37
CA GLN A 158 19.85 15.33 -24.69
C GLN A 158 20.08 14.51 -23.41
N LYS A 159 20.71 15.10 -22.39
CA LYS A 159 20.88 14.45 -21.08
C LYS A 159 19.54 14.12 -20.41
N PHE A 160 18.54 14.98 -20.55
CA PHE A 160 17.21 14.75 -20.00
C PHE A 160 16.53 13.55 -20.68
N TYR A 161 16.59 13.46 -22.01
CA TYR A 161 16.05 12.32 -22.75
C TYR A 161 16.81 11.02 -22.47
N ASP A 162 18.14 11.06 -22.32
CA ASP A 162 18.93 9.89 -21.94
C ASP A 162 18.50 9.36 -20.56
N GLN A 163 18.26 10.25 -19.58
CA GLN A 163 17.75 9.86 -18.27
C GLN A 163 16.34 9.25 -18.34
N ILE A 164 15.47 9.79 -19.20
CA ILE A 164 14.14 9.24 -19.43
C ILE A 164 14.23 7.82 -19.99
N ILE A 165 15.01 7.62 -21.05
CA ILE A 165 15.20 6.29 -21.66
C ILE A 165 15.78 5.29 -20.65
N GLN A 166 16.77 5.71 -19.86
CA GLN A 166 17.33 4.87 -18.80
C GLN A 166 16.29 4.50 -17.74
N ALA A 167 15.43 5.45 -17.34
CA ALA A 167 14.35 5.19 -16.40
C ALA A 167 13.32 4.23 -16.99
N ILE A 168 12.99 4.34 -18.28
CA ILE A 168 12.11 3.41 -18.97
C ILE A 168 12.68 2.00 -18.95
N ILE A 169 13.92 1.81 -19.42
CA ILE A 169 14.57 0.49 -19.48
C ILE A 169 14.66 -0.15 -18.09
N ARG A 170 14.88 0.64 -17.04
CA ARG A 170 15.00 0.13 -15.67
C ARG A 170 13.66 -0.26 -15.05
N HIS A 171 12.60 0.50 -15.33
CA HIS A 171 11.35 0.40 -14.57
C HIS A 171 10.19 -0.20 -15.37
N VAL A 172 10.26 -0.21 -16.69
CA VAL A 172 9.25 -0.80 -17.57
C VAL A 172 9.76 -2.15 -18.04
N ASN A 173 9.06 -3.21 -17.66
CA ASN A 173 9.30 -4.53 -18.23
C ASN A 173 8.49 -4.64 -19.53
N PHE A 174 9.18 -4.83 -20.65
CA PHE A 174 8.55 -4.99 -21.97
C PHE A 174 8.31 -6.45 -22.34
N ASP A 175 8.77 -7.41 -21.53
CA ASP A 175 8.62 -8.84 -21.77
C ASP A 175 7.21 -9.37 -21.41
N GLY A 176 6.21 -8.48 -21.39
CA GLY A 176 4.81 -8.85 -21.27
C GLY A 176 4.40 -9.70 -22.48
N THR A 177 4.41 -11.02 -22.31
CA THR A 177 3.77 -11.96 -23.22
C THR A 177 2.29 -11.60 -23.34
N VAL A 178 1.88 -11.23 -24.56
CA VAL A 178 0.48 -11.16 -24.98
C VAL A 178 -0.14 -12.56 -24.92
#